data_AF-A0A5N6LVH5-F1
#
_entry.id   AF-A0A5N6LVH5-F1
#
_cell.length_a   1.000
_cell.length_b   1.000
_cell.length_c   1.000
_cell.angle_alpha   90.00
_cell.angle_beta   90.00
_cell.angle_gamma   90.00
#
_symmetry.space_group_name_H-M   'P 1'
#
loop_
_entity.id
_entity.type
_entity.pdbx_description
1 polymer ?
#
loop_
_entity_poly.entity_id
_entity_poly.type
_entity_poly.pdbx_seq_one_letter_code
_entity_poly.pdbx_strand_id
1 'polypeptide(L)'
;MNSGTDQVRDELDFEFLGNRTGQPYSVQTNVYAHGKGDREQRVNLWFDPAADFHLYSILWNHQHVVFLVDEVPIRVYKNNEHKGVPFPKSQPMGIYSTLWEADDWATRGGLDKIDWSQAPFYAYYKDFDIEGCTVHHTRPKCLCFQPSQLVGGYELQTT
;
A
#
# COMPACT_ATOMS: atom_id res chain seq x y z
N MET A 1 -6.88 -5.99 -9.02
CA MET A 1 -6.07 -6.35 -10.21
C MET A 1 -5.77 -7.84 -10.16
N ASN A 2 -6.09 -8.62 -11.20
CA ASN A 2 -5.64 -10.01 -11.30
C ASN A 2 -4.49 -10.08 -12.31
N SER A 3 -3.28 -9.80 -11.83
CA SER A 3 -2.07 -10.21 -12.54
C SER A 3 -2.02 -11.72 -12.42
N GLY A 4 -2.02 -12.48 -13.52
CA GLY A 4 -1.94 -13.96 -13.54
C GLY A 4 -0.62 -14.54 -13.01
N THR A 5 -0.06 -13.92 -11.98
CA THR A 5 1.20 -14.20 -11.30
C THR A 5 0.97 -14.50 -9.81
N ASP A 6 -0.26 -14.82 -9.39
CA ASP A 6 -0.64 -15.07 -7.99
C ASP A 6 0.24 -16.10 -7.28
N GLN A 7 0.99 -16.94 -8.00
CA GLN A 7 1.91 -17.91 -7.41
C GLN A 7 3.31 -17.35 -7.10
N VAL A 8 3.65 -16.18 -7.63
CA VAL A 8 4.98 -15.55 -7.48
C VAL A 8 4.91 -14.07 -7.11
N ARG A 9 3.72 -13.45 -7.07
CA ARG A 9 3.55 -12.01 -6.84
C ARG A 9 4.13 -11.56 -5.49
N ASP A 10 4.92 -10.48 -5.54
CA ASP A 10 5.26 -9.65 -4.39
C ASP A 10 4.44 -8.36 -4.50
N GLU A 11 3.88 -7.89 -3.39
CA GLU A 11 3.00 -6.71 -3.34
C GLU A 11 3.00 -6.11 -1.93
N LEU A 12 2.91 -4.78 -1.86
CA LEU A 12 2.83 -4.02 -0.62
C LEU A 12 1.68 -3.03 -0.75
N ASP A 13 0.68 -3.16 0.12
CA ASP A 13 -0.60 -2.49 -0.07
C ASP A 13 -0.84 -1.40 0.95
N PHE A 14 -1.31 -0.25 0.46
CA PHE A 14 -2.14 0.69 1.20
C PHE A 14 -3.52 0.69 0.56
N GLU A 15 -4.54 0.34 1.34
CA GLU A 15 -5.93 0.30 0.89
C GLU A 15 -6.78 1.18 1.82
N PHE A 16 -7.32 2.26 1.28
CA PHE A 16 -8.20 3.19 2.00
C PHE A 16 -9.63 2.69 1.88
N LEU A 17 -10.16 2.19 2.99
CA LEU A 17 -11.50 1.65 3.03
C LEU A 17 -12.46 2.80 3.35
N GLY A 18 -13.26 3.16 2.34
CA GLY A 18 -14.29 4.19 2.45
C GLY A 18 -15.32 3.89 3.55
N ASN A 19 -16.04 4.92 3.96
CA ASN A 19 -17.10 4.76 4.96
C ASN A 19 -18.26 5.72 4.71
N ARG A 20 -19.35 5.51 5.46
CA ARG A 20 -20.50 6.42 5.45
C ARG A 20 -20.10 7.79 6.00
N THR A 21 -20.77 8.84 5.54
CA THR A 21 -20.55 10.21 6.03
C THR A 21 -20.56 10.27 7.56
N GLY A 22 -19.51 10.86 8.14
CA GLY A 22 -19.34 10.99 9.59
C GLY A 22 -18.80 9.74 10.30
N GLN A 23 -18.44 8.68 9.58
CA GLN A 23 -17.73 7.53 10.12
C GLN A 23 -16.26 7.54 9.70
N PRO A 24 -15.33 7.05 10.54
CA PRO A 24 -13.90 7.11 10.25
C PRO A 24 -13.54 6.20 9.08
N TYR A 25 -12.60 6.64 8.25
CA TYR A 25 -11.91 5.78 7.30
C TYR A 25 -10.99 4.81 8.05
N SER A 26 -10.82 3.61 7.48
CA SER A 26 -9.80 2.67 7.92
C SER A 26 -8.77 2.49 6.82
N VAL A 27 -7.49 2.43 7.21
CA VAL A 27 -6.41 2.06 6.31
C VAL A 27 -6.08 0.59 6.55
N GLN A 28 -6.15 -0.20 5.49
CA GLN A 28 -5.65 -1.57 5.46
C GLN A 28 -4.25 -1.58 4.83
N THR A 29 -3.34 -2.31 5.45
CA THR A 29 -2.05 -2.66 4.86
C THR A 29 -1.98 -4.16 4.62
N ASN A 30 -1.32 -4.59 3.56
CA ASN A 30 -1.07 -5.99 3.28
C ASN A 30 0.34 -6.20 2.71
N VAL A 31 0.82 -7.44 2.82
CA VAL A 31 2.12 -7.85 2.29
C VAL A 31 1.95 -9.20 1.62
N TYR A 32 2.08 -9.22 0.29
CA TYR A 32 2.28 -10.44 -0.48
C TYR A 32 3.76 -10.69 -0.70
N ALA A 33 4.17 -11.93 -0.49
CA ALA A 33 5.51 -12.39 -0.80
C ALA A 33 5.45 -13.80 -1.37
N HIS A 34 6.00 -13.99 -2.57
CA HIS A 34 5.92 -15.23 -3.33
C HIS A 34 4.49 -15.77 -3.47
N GLY A 35 3.56 -14.89 -3.84
CA GLY A 35 2.16 -15.23 -4.08
C GLY A 35 1.31 -15.44 -2.83
N LYS A 36 1.92 -15.45 -1.64
CA LYS A 36 1.19 -15.59 -0.38
C LYS A 36 0.94 -14.23 0.23
N GLY A 37 -0.34 -13.86 0.40
CA GLY A 37 -0.82 -12.72 1.19
C GLY A 37 -1.33 -13.14 2.56
N ASP A 38 -2.58 -12.77 2.87
CA ASP A 38 -3.29 -13.02 4.14
C ASP A 38 -2.56 -12.42 5.35
N ARG A 39 -2.05 -11.20 5.19
CA ARG A 39 -1.30 -10.47 6.22
C ARG A 39 -1.91 -9.09 6.46
N GLU A 40 -3.22 -8.98 6.38
CA GLU A 40 -3.95 -7.73 6.53
C GLU A 40 -3.78 -7.18 7.96
N GLN A 41 -3.55 -5.86 8.05
CA GLN A 41 -3.70 -5.11 9.29
C GLN A 41 -4.53 -3.88 9.00
N ARG A 42 -5.53 -3.60 9.84
CA ARG A 42 -6.40 -2.42 9.73
C ARG A 42 -6.14 -1.47 10.89
N VAL A 43 -5.99 -0.19 10.58
CA VAL A 43 -5.84 0.88 11.57
C VAL A 43 -6.80 2.02 11.24
N ASN A 44 -7.29 2.67 12.29
CA ASN A 44 -7.93 3.98 12.15
C ASN A 44 -6.86 5.05 12.25
N LEU A 45 -6.98 6.10 11.45
CA LEU A 45 -6.09 7.24 11.50
C LEU A 45 -6.47 8.16 12.66
N TRP A 46 -5.50 8.92 13.17
CA TRP A 46 -5.70 9.92 14.23
C TRP A 46 -6.18 11.28 13.70
N PHE A 47 -6.59 11.32 12.44
CA PHE A 47 -7.09 12.48 11.71
C PHE A 47 -8.14 12.04 10.67
N ASP A 48 -8.81 13.00 10.06
CA ASP A 48 -9.73 12.76 8.94
C ASP A 48 -8.97 12.83 7.60
N PRO A 49 -8.73 11.70 6.90
CA PRO A 49 -7.98 11.69 5.64
C PRO A 49 -8.74 12.33 4.46
N ALA A 50 -10.00 12.73 4.64
CA ALA A 50 -10.76 13.49 3.66
C ALA A 50 -10.60 15.01 3.83
N ALA A 51 -10.08 15.47 4.96
CA ALA A 51 -10.06 16.89 5.31
C ALA A 51 -8.84 17.64 4.73
N ASP A 52 -7.69 16.98 4.64
CA ASP A 52 -6.46 17.51 4.06
C ASP A 52 -5.62 16.38 3.48
N PHE A 53 -4.56 16.74 2.77
CA PHE A 53 -3.56 15.81 2.30
C PHE A 53 -2.63 15.33 3.42
N HIS A 54 -2.27 14.05 3.39
CA HIS A 54 -1.35 13.41 4.34
C HIS A 54 -0.34 12.52 3.63
N LEU A 55 0.88 12.45 4.15
CA LEU A 55 1.96 11.69 3.51
C LEU A 55 1.85 10.20 3.83
N TYR A 56 1.55 9.40 2.82
CA TYR A 56 1.59 7.93 2.92
C TYR A 56 2.84 7.42 2.25
N SER A 57 3.68 6.70 3.00
CA SER A 57 4.93 6.17 2.46
C SER A 57 5.23 4.72 2.81
N ILE A 58 5.89 4.04 1.89
CA ILE A 58 6.43 2.70 2.11
C ILE A 58 7.95 2.82 2.04
N LEU A 59 8.63 2.50 3.13
CA LEU A 59 10.06 2.22 3.18
C LEU A 59 10.29 0.74 2.93
N TRP A 60 10.95 0.36 1.84
CA TRP A 60 11.21 -1.06 1.54
C TRP A 60 12.67 -1.32 1.23
N ASN A 61 13.34 -2.11 2.10
CA ASN A 61 14.72 -2.57 1.94
C ASN A 61 14.88 -4.08 2.23
N HIS A 62 16.09 -4.64 2.07
CA HIS A 62 16.36 -6.06 2.32
C HIS A 62 16.14 -6.54 3.77
N GLN A 63 16.02 -5.63 4.74
CA GLN A 63 15.86 -5.93 6.16
C GLN A 63 14.40 -5.83 6.61
N HIS A 64 13.63 -4.89 6.07
CA HIS A 64 12.24 -4.66 6.48
C HIS A 64 11.46 -3.81 5.45
N VAL A 65 10.14 -3.91 5.56
CA VAL A 65 9.17 -2.96 5.02
C VAL A 65 8.58 -2.15 6.18
N VAL A 66 8.47 -0.84 6.04
CA VAL A 66 7.77 0.05 6.97
C VAL A 66 6.70 0.80 6.21
N PHE A 67 5.47 0.77 6.72
CA PHE A 67 4.36 1.60 6.25
C PHE A 67 4.25 2.79 7.19
N LEU A 68 4.30 4.00 6.64
CA LEU A 68 4.25 5.25 7.40
C LEU A 68 3.08 6.13 6.95
N VAL A 69 2.58 6.89 7.92
CA VAL A 69 1.61 7.96 7.73
C VAL A 69 2.15 9.19 8.46
N ASP A 70 2.42 10.28 7.74
CA ASP A 70 3.05 11.50 8.26
C ASP A 70 4.32 11.20 9.08
N GLU A 71 5.22 10.39 8.52
CA GLU A 71 6.47 9.93 9.16
C GLU A 71 6.27 9.02 10.39
N VAL A 72 5.03 8.74 10.80
CA VAL A 72 4.72 7.81 11.89
C VAL A 72 4.60 6.38 11.34
N PRO A 73 5.43 5.42 11.80
CA PRO A 73 5.32 4.04 11.35
C PRO A 73 4.05 3.39 11.93
N ILE A 74 3.14 3.00 11.05
CA ILE A 74 1.91 2.27 11.44
C ILE A 74 2.08 0.74 11.37
N ARG A 75 3.07 0.26 10.61
CA ARG A 75 3.40 -1.17 10.50
C ARG A 75 4.87 -1.38 10.11
N VAL A 76 5.50 -2.39 10.73
CA VAL A 76 6.83 -2.88 10.34
C VAL A 76 6.75 -4.37 10.02
N TYR A 77 7.14 -4.76 8.81
CA TYR A 77 7.29 -6.15 8.38
C TYR A 77 8.77 -6.49 8.20
N LYS A 78 9.35 -7.22 9.16
CA LYS A 78 10.78 -7.58 9.15
C LYS A 78 11.05 -8.78 8.24
N ASN A 79 12.19 -8.75 7.56
CA ASN A 79 12.71 -9.92 6.85
C ASN A 79 13.02 -11.04 7.86
N ASN A 80 12.18 -12.08 7.84
CA ASN A 80 12.32 -13.28 8.64
C ASN A 80 12.45 -14.53 7.74
N GLU A 81 13.09 -14.40 6.57
CA GLU A 81 13.36 -15.53 5.67
C GLU A 81 14.10 -16.67 6.40
N HIS A 82 14.99 -16.34 7.34
CA HIS A 82 15.69 -17.31 8.20
C HIS A 82 14.76 -18.13 9.12
N LYS A 83 13.52 -17.68 9.33
CA LYS A 83 12.44 -18.40 10.05
C LYS A 83 11.40 -18.99 9.10
N GLY A 84 11.68 -19.03 7.80
CA GLY A 84 10.75 -19.53 6.78
C GLY A 84 9.59 -18.60 6.46
N VAL A 85 9.66 -17.32 6.86
CA VAL A 85 8.63 -16.32 6.51
C VAL A 85 9.03 -15.61 5.22
N PRO A 86 8.25 -15.72 4.13
CA PRO A 86 8.56 -15.06 2.86
C PRO A 86 8.68 -13.53 2.99
N PHE A 87 9.60 -12.93 2.22
CA PHE A 87 9.83 -11.50 2.19
C PHE A 87 10.06 -11.02 0.74
N PRO A 88 9.44 -9.90 0.31
CA PRO A 88 9.62 -9.38 -1.04
C PRO A 88 11.02 -8.78 -1.14
N LYS A 89 11.97 -9.53 -1.70
CA LYS A 89 13.39 -9.14 -1.73
C LYS A 89 13.97 -9.01 -3.13
N SER A 90 13.52 -9.88 -4.03
CA SER A 90 14.24 -10.17 -5.27
C SER A 90 13.50 -9.72 -6.52
N GLN A 91 12.19 -9.50 -6.41
CA GLN A 91 11.35 -9.10 -7.55
C GLN A 91 11.22 -7.57 -7.56
N PRO A 92 11.65 -6.90 -8.65
CA PRO A 92 11.35 -5.48 -8.83
C PRO A 92 9.84 -5.26 -8.86
N MET A 93 9.36 -4.21 -8.20
CA MET A 93 7.94 -3.86 -8.16
C MET A 93 7.70 -2.53 -8.88
N GLY A 94 6.53 -2.40 -9.50
CA GLY A 94 5.99 -1.13 -9.96
C GLY A 94 5.14 -0.47 -8.88
N ILE A 95 4.98 0.85 -8.96
CA ILE A 95 4.03 1.59 -8.12
C ILE A 95 2.73 1.73 -8.89
N TYR A 96 1.62 1.42 -8.23
CA TYR A 96 0.28 1.50 -8.78
C TYR A 96 -0.62 2.27 -7.83
N SER A 97 -1.59 2.99 -8.39
CA SER A 97 -2.67 3.61 -7.64
C SER A 97 -3.97 3.45 -8.43
N THR A 98 -5.04 3.11 -7.75
CA THR A 98 -6.37 2.90 -8.34
C THR A 98 -7.46 3.29 -7.37
N LEU A 99 -8.52 3.90 -7.90
CA LEU A 99 -9.81 4.02 -7.22
C LEU A 99 -10.76 3.01 -7.86
N TRP A 100 -11.36 2.13 -7.07
CA TRP A 100 -12.21 1.05 -7.53
C TRP A 100 -13.24 0.65 -6.47
N GLU A 101 -14.27 -0.09 -6.88
CA GLU A 101 -15.38 -0.52 -6.03
C GLU A 101 -15.11 -1.91 -5.43
N ALA A 102 -15.37 -2.07 -4.12
CA ALA A 102 -15.00 -3.26 -3.34
C ALA A 102 -16.08 -3.63 -2.30
N ASP A 103 -17.34 -3.58 -2.71
CA ASP A 103 -18.56 -3.74 -1.91
C ASP A 103 -18.61 -5.01 -1.10
N ASP A 104 -17.97 -6.08 -1.55
CA ASP A 104 -18.06 -7.38 -0.90
C ASP A 104 -17.24 -7.46 0.40
N TRP A 105 -16.34 -6.50 0.67
CA TRP A 105 -15.46 -6.59 1.84
C TRP A 105 -14.98 -5.26 2.43
N ALA A 106 -15.00 -4.15 1.69
CA ALA A 106 -14.37 -2.89 2.12
C ALA A 106 -15.04 -2.28 3.36
N THR A 107 -16.32 -1.92 3.25
CA THR A 107 -17.03 -1.18 4.31
C THR A 107 -17.80 -2.14 5.22
N ARG A 108 -17.44 -2.16 6.51
CA ARG A 108 -18.03 -3.08 7.53
C ARG A 108 -18.05 -4.55 7.09
N GLY A 109 -17.00 -5.00 6.40
CA GLY A 109 -16.91 -6.37 5.90
C GLY A 109 -17.90 -6.66 4.76
N GLY A 110 -18.29 -5.63 4.01
CA GLY A 110 -19.18 -5.71 2.86
C GLY A 110 -20.67 -5.56 3.15
N LEU A 111 -21.03 -5.17 4.37
CA LEU A 111 -22.42 -4.92 4.77
C LEU A 111 -22.97 -3.60 4.21
N ASP A 112 -22.11 -2.59 4.12
CA ASP A 112 -22.48 -1.28 3.59
C ASP A 112 -21.96 -1.20 2.14
N LYS A 113 -22.89 -1.09 1.18
CA LYS A 113 -22.63 -1.06 -0.26
C LYS A 113 -22.47 0.38 -0.75
N ILE A 114 -21.76 0.57 -1.85
CA ILE A 114 -21.58 1.86 -2.49
C ILE A 114 -22.92 2.44 -2.95
N ASP A 115 -23.14 3.73 -2.68
CA ASP A 115 -24.29 4.48 -3.19
C ASP A 115 -23.87 5.27 -4.43
N TRP A 116 -24.14 4.72 -5.61
CA TRP A 116 -23.81 5.35 -6.89
C TRP A 116 -24.53 6.68 -7.14
N SER A 117 -25.59 7.02 -6.39
CA SER A 117 -26.19 8.35 -6.48
C SER A 117 -25.31 9.47 -5.93
N GLN A 118 -24.31 9.12 -5.10
CA GLN A 118 -23.29 10.04 -4.58
C GLN A 118 -22.10 10.21 -5.53
N ALA A 119 -22.07 9.50 -6.66
CA ALA A 119 -21.00 9.64 -7.64
C ALA A 119 -21.00 11.06 -8.27
N PRO A 120 -19.83 11.55 -8.72
CA PRO A 120 -18.53 10.88 -8.77
C PRO A 120 -17.77 10.85 -7.44
N PHE A 121 -17.00 9.77 -7.22
CA PHE A 121 -16.06 9.63 -6.10
C PHE A 121 -14.67 10.12 -6.52
N TYR A 122 -13.99 10.85 -5.64
CA TYR A 122 -12.68 11.42 -5.94
C TYR A 122 -11.59 10.93 -4.99
N ALA A 123 -10.40 10.76 -5.56
CA ALA A 123 -9.16 10.58 -4.84
C ALA A 123 -8.12 11.50 -5.47
N TYR A 124 -7.57 12.41 -4.68
CA TYR A 124 -6.58 13.40 -5.13
C TYR A 124 -5.19 12.97 -4.67
N TYR A 125 -4.21 13.16 -5.56
CA TYR A 125 -2.82 12.80 -5.32
C TYR A 125 -1.92 13.98 -5.67
N LYS A 126 -0.88 14.24 -4.87
CA LYS A 126 0.18 15.21 -5.20
C LYS A 126 1.51 14.80 -4.57
N ASP A 127 2.56 15.56 -4.91
CA ASP A 127 3.90 15.46 -4.33
C ASP A 127 4.48 14.04 -4.36
N PHE A 128 4.35 13.39 -5.53
CA PHE A 128 4.90 12.06 -5.77
C PHE A 128 6.44 12.10 -5.66
N ASP A 129 6.94 11.42 -4.64
CA ASP A 129 8.37 11.20 -4.46
C ASP A 129 8.67 9.71 -4.55
N ILE A 130 9.67 9.37 -5.35
CA ILE A 130 10.11 7.98 -5.59
C ILE A 130 11.63 7.99 -5.59
N GLU A 131 12.18 7.82 -4.41
CA GLU A 131 13.57 7.43 -4.25
C GLU A 131 13.61 5.90 -4.28
N GLY A 132 14.38 5.29 -5.17
CA GLY A 132 14.34 3.84 -5.38
C GLY A 132 15.51 3.28 -6.19
N CYS A 133 15.73 1.97 -6.04
CA CYS A 133 16.74 1.22 -6.79
C CYS A 133 16.18 0.78 -8.15
N THR A 134 16.30 1.62 -9.18
CA THR A 134 15.73 1.30 -10.50
C THR A 134 16.42 0.11 -11.15
N VAL A 135 15.64 -0.91 -11.54
CA VAL A 135 16.14 -2.05 -12.30
C VAL A 135 15.83 -1.84 -13.78
N HIS A 136 16.86 -1.81 -14.62
CA HIS A 136 16.68 -1.77 -16.07
C HIS A 136 16.54 -3.18 -16.62
N HIS A 137 15.64 -3.38 -17.60
CA HIS A 137 15.44 -4.67 -18.26
C HIS A 137 16.73 -5.28 -18.84
N THR A 138 17.72 -4.46 -19.18
CA THR A 138 19.01 -4.88 -19.73
C THR A 138 20.09 -5.18 -18.67
N ARG A 139 19.85 -4.84 -17.40
CA ARG A 139 20.75 -5.08 -16.27
C ARG A 139 19.95 -5.44 -15.01
N PRO A 140 19.68 -6.73 -14.75
CA PRO A 140 18.80 -7.18 -13.66
C PRO A 140 19.40 -7.02 -12.25
N LYS A 141 20.67 -6.61 -12.13
CA LYS A 141 21.30 -6.31 -10.84
C LYS A 141 21.33 -4.81 -10.61
N CYS A 142 20.59 -4.36 -9.60
CA CYS A 142 20.65 -2.99 -9.15
C CYS A 142 22.00 -2.73 -8.44
N LEU A 143 22.74 -1.71 -8.88
CA LEU A 143 24.06 -1.34 -8.35
C LEU A 143 23.98 -0.19 -7.33
N CYS A 144 22.83 0.03 -6.69
CA CYS A 144 22.70 1.15 -5.77
C CYS A 144 23.57 0.93 -4.52
N PHE A 145 24.32 1.97 -4.17
CA PHE A 145 25.20 2.03 -3.01
C PHE A 145 24.45 2.24 -1.69
N GLN A 146 23.15 2.55 -1.75
CA GLN A 146 22.28 2.60 -0.58
C GLN A 146 21.36 1.38 -0.59
N PRO A 147 21.13 0.75 0.58
CA PRO A 147 20.13 -0.30 0.70
C PRO A 147 18.84 0.29 0.16
N SER A 148 18.32 -0.30 -0.93
CA SER A 148 17.07 0.06 -1.60
C SER A 148 16.12 0.70 -0.59
N GLN A 149 16.00 2.01 -0.57
CA GLN A 149 14.85 2.65 0.04
C GLN A 149 13.98 2.88 -1.17
N LEU A 150 12.89 2.14 -1.32
CA LEU A 150 11.72 2.78 -1.89
C LEU A 150 11.25 3.74 -0.80
N VAL A 151 11.19 5.04 -1.06
CA VAL A 151 10.29 5.95 -0.33
C VAL A 151 9.32 6.41 -1.39
N GLY A 152 8.22 5.67 -1.52
CA GLY A 152 7.10 6.08 -2.37
C GLY A 152 6.16 6.88 -1.50
N GLY A 153 6.23 8.21 -1.57
CA GLY A 153 5.34 9.11 -0.85
C GLY A 153 4.24 9.62 -1.78
N TYR A 154 2.99 9.61 -1.33
CA TYR A 154 1.96 10.43 -1.96
C TYR A 154 1.07 11.05 -0.90
N GLU A 155 0.62 12.26 -1.22
CA GLU A 155 -0.39 12.95 -0.45
C GLU A 155 -1.77 12.56 -0.99
N LEU A 156 -2.62 11.92 -0.16
CA LEU A 156 -3.98 11.47 -0.55
C LEU A 156 -5.09 12.22 0.19
N GLN A 157 -6.10 12.63 -0.56
CA GLN A 157 -7.39 13.07 -0.04
C GLN A 157 -8.52 12.29 -0.74
N THR A 158 -9.40 11.65 0.01
CA THR A 158 -10.58 10.92 -0.52
C THR A 158 -11.87 11.65 -0.17
N THR A 159 -12.81 11.77 -1.10
CA THR A 159 -14.14 12.38 -0.85
C THR A 159 -15.27 11.47 -1.29
#